data_AF-A0A7Y5LG69-F1
#
_entry.id   AF-A0A7Y5LG69-F1
#
_cell.length_a   1.000
_cell.length_b   1.000
_cell.length_c   1.000
_cell.angle_alpha   90.00
_cell.angle_beta   90.00
_cell.angle_gamma   90.00
#
_symmetry.space_group_name_H-M   'P 1'
#
loop_
_entity.id
_entity.type
_entity.pdbx_description
1 polymer ?
#
loop_
_entity_poly.entity_id
_entity_poly.type
_entity_poly.pdbx_seq_one_letter_code
_entity_poly.pdbx_strand_id
1 'polypeptide(L)'
;MEFRSQKTTIGLMLLALPAFGLEFPAKHDHLWKYCAGTLRVSGDAVSFKSPDHGWEWRYDEIQQAKLEPGALVVLTYKDRKWRAGLDWQVKLEGDFVAAQTLLEENLGRRFVAALAGVVDTPLWKIPVKHLTRFGGSHGVLEVGESRVLYRTDAKGESRTWTLADIENISSSGPYQLTLTTFERAGSHYGNRKDFNFQLKQPLEEERYDTLWRRLHQHKGIRLLETE
;
A
#
# COMPACT_ATOMS: atom_id res chain seq x y z
N MET A 1 20.30 -41.26 54.23
CA MET A 1 19.94 -39.84 54.38
C MET A 1 19.80 -39.30 52.96
N GLU A 2 18.62 -39.42 52.36
CA GLU A 2 18.37 -39.07 50.95
C GLU A 2 18.03 -37.59 50.81
N PHE A 3 18.74 -36.91 49.91
CA PHE A 3 18.43 -35.56 49.44
C PHE A 3 17.39 -35.63 48.33
N ARG A 4 16.24 -35.00 48.51
CA ARG A 4 15.27 -34.77 47.42
C ARG A 4 14.99 -33.26 47.30
N SER A 5 15.75 -32.61 46.43
CA SER A 5 15.55 -31.21 46.04
C SER A 5 14.41 -31.14 45.02
N GLN A 6 13.21 -30.70 45.43
CA GLN A 6 12.15 -30.32 44.49
C GLN A 6 12.53 -29.00 43.80
N LYS A 7 12.70 -29.03 42.48
CA LYS A 7 12.82 -27.83 41.66
C LYS A 7 11.41 -27.38 41.28
N THR A 8 10.94 -26.30 41.88
CA THR A 8 9.68 -25.65 41.51
C THR A 8 9.92 -24.81 40.26
N THR A 9 9.50 -25.31 39.10
CA THR A 9 9.50 -24.54 37.85
C THR A 9 8.29 -23.62 37.86
N ILE A 10 8.51 -22.32 38.09
CA ILE A 10 7.49 -21.27 37.91
C ILE A 10 7.33 -21.06 36.40
N GLY A 11 6.26 -21.61 35.83
CA GLY A 11 5.86 -21.35 34.45
C GLY A 11 5.29 -19.94 34.34
N LEU A 12 6.02 -19.03 33.68
CA LEU A 12 5.51 -17.71 33.34
C LEU A 12 4.48 -17.86 32.21
N MET A 13 3.20 -17.85 32.56
CA MET A 13 2.10 -17.85 31.60
C MET A 13 1.91 -16.41 31.09
N LEU A 14 2.49 -16.10 29.93
CA LEU A 14 2.24 -14.84 29.23
C LEU A 14 0.79 -14.85 28.72
N LEU A 15 -0.09 -14.15 29.43
CA LEU A 15 -1.43 -13.82 28.95
C LEU A 15 -1.28 -12.82 27.80
N ALA A 16 -1.46 -13.27 26.55
CA ALA A 16 -1.61 -12.39 25.41
C ALA A 16 -2.95 -11.65 25.54
N LEU A 17 -2.90 -10.37 25.94
CA LEU A 17 -4.07 -9.50 25.84
C LEU A 17 -4.46 -9.41 24.36
N PRO A 18 -5.76 -9.46 24.01
CA PRO A 18 -6.17 -9.25 22.63
C PRO A 18 -5.74 -7.85 22.21
N ALA A 19 -4.77 -7.75 21.30
CA ALA A 19 -4.35 -6.48 20.73
C ALA A 19 -5.59 -5.78 20.15
N PHE A 20 -5.86 -4.54 20.55
CA PHE A 20 -6.98 -3.79 20.01
C PHE A 20 -6.89 -3.78 18.47
N GLY A 21 -7.99 -4.09 17.79
CA GLY A 21 -8.00 -4.24 16.34
C GLY A 21 -9.39 -4.01 15.76
N LEU A 22 -9.43 -3.52 14.53
CA LEU A 22 -10.64 -3.29 13.76
C LEU A 22 -11.07 -4.61 13.11
N GLU A 23 -12.34 -4.97 13.23
CA GLU A 23 -12.92 -6.16 12.62
C GLU A 23 -13.90 -5.79 11.52
N PHE A 24 -13.85 -6.54 10.42
CA PHE A 24 -14.65 -6.30 9.24
C PHE A 24 -15.22 -7.61 8.69
N PRO A 25 -16.47 -7.62 8.22
CA PRO A 25 -16.96 -8.72 7.41
C PRO A 25 -16.14 -8.78 6.12
N ALA A 26 -15.64 -9.96 5.78
CA ALA A 26 -14.81 -10.18 4.62
C ALA A 26 -15.22 -11.45 3.87
N LYS A 27 -15.00 -11.46 2.56
CA LYS A 27 -15.18 -12.62 1.70
C LYS A 27 -13.87 -12.97 1.03
N HIS A 28 -13.59 -14.26 0.89
CA HIS A 28 -12.49 -14.74 0.08
C HIS A 28 -13.02 -15.69 -0.99
N ASP A 29 -12.79 -15.33 -2.25
CA ASP A 29 -13.25 -16.09 -3.40
C ASP A 29 -12.35 -17.29 -3.69
N HIS A 30 -12.99 -18.37 -4.06
CA HIS A 30 -12.42 -19.57 -4.64
C HIS A 30 -12.82 -19.67 -6.11
N LEU A 31 -12.19 -20.59 -6.83
CA LEU A 31 -12.46 -20.80 -8.25
C LEU A 31 -13.95 -21.10 -8.56
N TRP A 32 -14.73 -21.56 -7.57
CA TRP A 32 -16.13 -21.98 -7.75
C TRP A 32 -17.10 -21.53 -6.64
N LYS A 33 -16.62 -20.92 -5.55
CA LYS A 33 -17.41 -20.55 -4.34
C LYS A 33 -16.74 -19.37 -3.65
N TYR A 34 -17.31 -18.85 -2.57
CA TYR A 34 -16.63 -17.95 -1.65
C TYR A 34 -16.76 -18.47 -0.21
N CYS A 35 -15.83 -18.07 0.65
CA CYS A 35 -15.99 -18.23 2.10
C CYS A 35 -16.18 -16.86 2.74
N ALA A 36 -17.20 -16.74 3.60
CA ALA A 36 -17.43 -15.56 4.42
C ALA A 36 -16.67 -15.72 5.73
N GLY A 37 -16.05 -14.64 6.19
CA GLY A 37 -15.27 -14.61 7.42
C GLY A 37 -15.12 -13.21 7.96
N THR A 38 -14.23 -13.08 8.93
CA THR A 38 -13.88 -11.80 9.55
C THR A 38 -12.42 -11.49 9.22
N LEU A 39 -12.19 -10.31 8.65
CA LEU A 39 -10.87 -9.69 8.59
C LEU A 39 -10.66 -8.89 9.88
N ARG A 40 -9.50 -9.04 10.51
CA ARG A 40 -9.07 -8.22 11.62
C ARG A 40 -7.75 -7.54 11.28
N VAL A 41 -7.67 -6.24 11.57
CA VAL A 41 -6.45 -5.43 11.45
C VAL A 41 -6.15 -4.88 12.84
N SER A 42 -5.07 -5.35 13.46
CA SER A 42 -4.58 -4.91 14.78
C SER A 42 -3.21 -4.25 14.65
N GLY A 43 -2.67 -3.72 15.74
CA GLY A 43 -1.35 -3.06 15.72
C GLY A 43 -0.16 -3.99 15.44
N ASP A 44 -0.35 -5.30 15.42
CA ASP A 44 0.69 -6.31 15.24
C ASP A 44 0.52 -7.20 14.00
N ALA A 45 -0.72 -7.37 13.53
CA ALA A 45 -1.02 -8.30 12.45
C ALA A 45 -2.29 -7.93 11.66
N VAL A 46 -2.39 -8.54 10.48
CA VAL A 46 -3.61 -8.67 9.70
C VAL A 46 -4.00 -10.14 9.71
N SER A 47 -5.25 -10.46 10.08
CA SER A 47 -5.75 -11.84 10.07
C SER A 47 -7.11 -11.96 9.40
N PHE A 48 -7.36 -13.12 8.81
CA PHE A 48 -8.65 -13.49 8.25
C PHE A 48 -9.06 -14.85 8.79
N LYS A 49 -10.31 -14.97 9.25
CA LYS A 49 -10.86 -16.22 9.77
C LYS A 49 -12.23 -16.49 9.19
N SER A 50 -12.39 -17.66 8.58
CA SER A 50 -13.65 -18.27 8.16
C SER A 50 -13.71 -19.72 8.68
N PRO A 51 -14.84 -20.42 8.53
CA PRO A 51 -14.91 -21.85 8.86
C PRO A 51 -13.90 -22.71 8.07
N ASP A 52 -13.57 -22.30 6.84
CA ASP A 52 -12.73 -23.06 5.92
C ASP A 52 -11.25 -22.63 5.94
N HIS A 53 -10.98 -21.35 6.24
CA HIS A 53 -9.64 -20.76 6.15
C HIS A 53 -9.30 -19.92 7.38
N GLY A 54 -8.04 -20.01 7.80
CA GLY A 54 -7.46 -19.14 8.82
C GLY A 54 -6.09 -18.66 8.36
N TRP A 55 -5.94 -17.36 8.21
CA TRP A 55 -4.65 -16.72 7.91
C TRP A 55 -4.36 -15.64 8.92
N GLU A 56 -3.10 -15.53 9.26
CA GLU A 56 -2.54 -14.45 10.07
C GLU A 56 -1.20 -14.07 9.46
N TRP A 57 -1.01 -12.77 9.30
CA TRP A 57 0.22 -12.20 8.80
C TRP A 57 0.64 -11.10 9.76
N ARG A 58 1.77 -11.31 10.43
CA ARG A 58 2.45 -10.19 11.07
C ARG A 58 2.88 -9.19 10.00
N TYR A 59 2.99 -7.93 10.38
CA TYR A 59 3.36 -6.89 9.42
C TYR A 59 4.71 -7.12 8.74
N ASP A 60 5.67 -7.82 9.37
CA ASP A 60 6.95 -8.21 8.77
C ASP A 60 6.86 -9.35 7.74
N GLU A 61 5.79 -10.15 7.77
CA GLU A 61 5.51 -11.19 6.76
C GLU A 61 4.84 -10.63 5.50
N ILE A 62 4.30 -9.41 5.58
CA ILE A 62 3.62 -8.74 4.47
C ILE A 62 4.66 -7.99 3.62
N GLN A 63 4.75 -8.39 2.37
CA GLN A 63 5.59 -7.73 1.37
C GLN A 63 4.90 -6.47 0.83
N GLN A 64 3.58 -6.54 0.60
CA GLN A 64 2.75 -5.41 0.21
C GLN A 64 1.29 -5.66 0.59
N ALA A 65 0.59 -4.64 1.09
CA ALA A 65 -0.86 -4.67 1.23
C ALA A 65 -1.46 -3.53 0.41
N LYS A 66 -2.36 -3.86 -0.51
CA LYS A 66 -3.05 -2.90 -1.37
C LYS A 66 -4.51 -2.82 -1.00
N LEU A 67 -4.94 -1.64 -0.58
CA LEU A 67 -6.34 -1.34 -0.26
C LEU A 67 -7.01 -0.69 -1.48
N GLU A 68 -8.01 -1.36 -2.03
CA GLU A 68 -8.81 -0.96 -3.19
C GLU A 68 -10.28 -0.77 -2.80
N PRO A 69 -11.11 -0.13 -3.63
CA PRO A 69 -12.54 -0.05 -3.36
C PRO A 69 -13.14 -1.46 -3.28
N GLY A 70 -13.62 -1.82 -2.08
CA GLY A 70 -14.24 -3.13 -1.82
C GLY A 70 -13.27 -4.30 -1.66
N ALA A 71 -11.96 -4.08 -1.55
CA ALA A 71 -11.01 -5.19 -1.35
C ALA A 71 -9.70 -4.78 -0.65
N LEU A 72 -9.12 -5.75 0.07
CA LEU A 72 -7.74 -5.72 0.55
C LEU A 72 -6.98 -6.88 -0.11
N VAL A 73 -5.85 -6.57 -0.71
CA VAL A 73 -4.97 -7.54 -1.35
C VAL A 73 -3.66 -7.62 -0.57
N VAL A 74 -3.41 -8.76 0.07
CA VAL A 74 -2.21 -9.02 0.87
C VAL A 74 -1.25 -9.89 0.06
N LEU A 75 -0.06 -9.37 -0.17
CA LEU A 75 1.07 -10.08 -0.78
C LEU A 75 2.12 -10.36 0.30
N THR A 76 2.57 -11.61 0.38
CA THR A 76 3.47 -12.08 1.44
C THR A 76 4.82 -12.52 0.88
N TYR A 77 5.84 -12.59 1.73
CA TYR A 77 7.15 -13.17 1.38
C TYR A 77 7.16 -14.71 1.26
N LYS A 78 6.01 -15.38 1.37
CA LYS A 78 5.92 -16.85 1.28
C LYS A 78 5.88 -17.27 -0.19
N ASP A 79 6.88 -18.03 -0.63
CA ASP A 79 6.93 -18.60 -1.98
C ASP A 79 5.92 -19.73 -2.16
N ARG A 80 5.17 -19.71 -3.27
CA ARG A 80 4.41 -20.90 -3.72
C ARG A 80 5.32 -21.85 -4.48
N LYS A 81 5.83 -22.88 -3.81
CA LYS A 81 6.71 -23.92 -4.39
C LYS A 81 6.19 -24.57 -5.69
N TRP A 82 4.87 -24.62 -5.92
CA TRP A 82 4.26 -25.26 -7.10
C TRP A 82 3.80 -24.27 -8.21
N ARG A 83 3.96 -22.96 -8.03
CA ARG A 83 3.67 -21.94 -9.06
C ARG A 83 4.92 -21.15 -9.46
N ALA A 84 6.02 -21.88 -9.72
CA ALA A 84 7.27 -21.30 -10.22
C ALA A 84 7.80 -20.11 -9.40
N GLY A 85 7.62 -20.12 -8.07
CA GLY A 85 8.14 -19.07 -7.19
C GLY A 85 7.35 -17.76 -7.19
N LEU A 86 6.09 -17.75 -7.64
CA LEU A 86 5.21 -16.59 -7.44
C LEU A 86 4.91 -16.39 -5.94
N ASP A 87 5.08 -15.15 -5.48
CA ASP A 87 4.72 -14.68 -4.14
C ASP A 87 3.25 -15.02 -3.83
N TRP A 88 2.96 -15.50 -2.62
CA TRP A 88 1.59 -15.82 -2.20
C TRP A 88 0.78 -14.53 -2.00
N GLN A 89 -0.34 -14.43 -2.72
CA GLN A 89 -1.31 -13.34 -2.62
C GLN A 89 -2.68 -13.84 -2.14
N VAL A 90 -3.30 -13.11 -1.23
CA VAL A 90 -4.71 -13.27 -0.83
C VAL A 90 -5.46 -11.99 -1.12
N LYS A 91 -6.57 -12.10 -1.84
CA LYS A 91 -7.56 -11.03 -1.98
C LYS A 91 -8.73 -11.33 -1.05
N LEU A 92 -9.09 -10.33 -0.25
CA LEU A 92 -10.28 -10.31 0.60
C LEU A 92 -11.19 -9.21 0.09
N GLU A 93 -12.48 -9.48 -0.04
CA GLU A 93 -13.49 -8.52 -0.46
C GLU A 93 -14.32 -8.03 0.73
N GLY A 94 -14.58 -6.73 0.80
CA GLY A 94 -15.27 -6.07 1.90
C GLY A 94 -14.94 -4.58 1.96
N ASP A 95 -15.62 -3.85 2.83
CA ASP A 95 -15.32 -2.45 3.09
C ASP A 95 -14.29 -2.34 4.22
N PHE A 96 -13.06 -1.96 3.86
CA PHE A 96 -11.92 -1.89 4.77
C PHE A 96 -11.32 -0.48 4.83
N VAL A 97 -12.05 0.55 4.38
CA VAL A 97 -11.54 1.93 4.33
C VAL A 97 -11.11 2.40 5.73
N ALA A 98 -11.86 2.03 6.78
CA ALA A 98 -11.51 2.39 8.16
C ALA A 98 -10.19 1.77 8.65
N ALA A 99 -9.67 0.72 8.00
CA ALA A 99 -8.37 0.13 8.33
C ALA A 99 -7.19 0.89 7.74
N GLN A 100 -7.41 1.88 6.86
CA GLN A 100 -6.36 2.55 6.10
C GLN A 100 -5.25 3.11 6.99
N THR A 101 -5.59 3.89 8.02
CA THR A 101 -4.61 4.52 8.91
C THR A 101 -3.72 3.49 9.59
N LEU A 102 -4.32 2.44 10.15
CA LEU A 102 -3.59 1.39 10.87
C LEU A 102 -2.68 0.58 9.92
N LEU A 103 -3.13 0.33 8.69
CA LEU A 103 -2.30 -0.31 7.66
C LEU A 103 -1.13 0.58 7.24
N GLU A 104 -1.38 1.88 7.02
CA GLU A 104 -0.35 2.85 6.63
C GLU A 104 0.75 2.97 7.70
N GLU A 105 0.36 3.10 8.98
CA GLU A 105 1.28 3.22 10.12
C GLU A 105 2.20 1.99 10.28
N ASN A 106 1.67 0.79 10.11
CA ASN A 106 2.42 -0.45 10.37
C ASN A 106 3.20 -0.99 9.17
N LEU A 107 2.77 -0.68 7.95
CA LEU A 107 3.44 -1.17 6.73
C LEU A 107 4.37 -0.12 6.11
N GLY A 108 4.14 1.18 6.37
CA GLY A 108 4.82 2.27 5.69
C GLY A 108 4.73 2.12 4.18
N ARG A 109 5.87 2.24 3.47
CA ARG A 109 5.97 2.08 2.00
C ARG A 109 5.48 0.75 1.42
N ARG A 110 5.17 -0.25 2.26
CA ARG A 110 4.58 -1.54 1.83
C ARG A 110 3.06 -1.47 1.75
N PHE A 111 2.45 -0.41 2.25
CA PHE A 111 1.03 -0.12 2.04
C PHE A 111 0.83 0.61 0.72
N VAL A 112 -0.22 0.24 -0.02
CA VAL A 112 -0.63 0.92 -1.25
C VAL A 112 -2.09 1.33 -1.11
N ALA A 113 -2.32 2.64 -1.07
CA ALA A 113 -3.65 3.22 -1.07
C ALA A 113 -4.17 3.37 -2.52
N ALA A 114 -4.83 2.33 -3.02
CA ALA A 114 -5.52 2.33 -4.31
C ALA A 114 -6.95 2.88 -4.20
N LEU A 115 -7.09 3.96 -3.43
CA LEU A 115 -8.33 4.67 -3.17
C LEU A 115 -8.19 6.13 -3.61
N ALA A 116 -9.33 6.75 -3.95
CA ALA A 116 -9.40 8.19 -4.12
C ALA A 116 -9.40 8.85 -2.73
N GLY A 117 -8.22 9.16 -2.21
CA GLY A 117 -8.06 9.90 -0.97
C GLY A 117 -8.50 11.36 -1.07
N VAL A 118 -8.10 12.14 -0.08
CA VAL A 118 -8.32 13.58 -0.02
C VAL A 118 -6.97 14.28 0.11
N VAL A 119 -6.81 15.35 -0.65
CA VAL A 119 -5.76 16.35 -0.46
C VAL A 119 -6.48 17.62 0.03
N ASP A 120 -6.29 17.98 1.30
CA ASP A 120 -7.06 19.09 1.91
C ASP A 120 -6.82 20.43 1.20
N THR A 121 -5.58 20.69 0.78
CA THR A 121 -5.23 21.89 0.00
C THR A 121 -4.22 21.50 -1.09
N PRO A 122 -4.67 21.23 -2.32
CA PRO A 122 -3.76 20.92 -3.41
C PRO A 122 -2.97 22.17 -3.79
N LEU A 123 -1.64 22.04 -3.84
CA LEU A 123 -0.71 23.04 -4.38
C LEU A 123 -1.02 23.29 -5.86
N TRP A 124 -1.34 22.22 -6.59
CA TRP A 124 -1.83 22.31 -7.95
C TRP A 124 -2.61 21.05 -8.33
N LYS A 125 -3.43 21.19 -9.37
CA LYS A 125 -4.21 20.11 -9.97
C LYS A 125 -4.13 20.21 -11.49
N ILE A 126 -3.93 19.08 -12.16
CA ILE A 126 -3.87 19.02 -13.62
C ILE A 126 -4.73 17.84 -14.10
N PRO A 127 -5.65 18.04 -15.06
CA PRO A 127 -6.34 16.94 -15.71
C PRO A 127 -5.34 16.08 -16.51
N VAL A 128 -5.43 14.76 -16.39
CA VAL A 128 -4.46 13.83 -17.00
C VAL A 128 -5.15 12.64 -17.68
N LYS A 129 -4.39 11.93 -18.49
CA LYS A 129 -4.63 10.54 -18.85
C LYS A 129 -3.49 9.70 -18.30
N HIS A 130 -3.79 8.76 -17.41
CA HIS A 130 -2.84 7.74 -16.99
C HIS A 130 -2.74 6.68 -18.10
N LEU A 131 -1.54 6.41 -18.59
CA LEU A 131 -1.28 5.42 -19.63
C LEU A 131 -0.98 4.07 -18.99
N THR A 132 -1.66 3.05 -19.49
CA THR A 132 -1.38 1.65 -19.18
C THR A 132 -0.87 0.94 -20.44
N ARG A 133 -0.55 -0.36 -20.34
CA ARG A 133 -0.11 -1.15 -21.49
C ARG A 133 -1.11 -1.11 -22.66
N PHE A 134 -2.40 -1.02 -22.37
CA PHE A 134 -3.46 -0.90 -23.36
C PHE A 134 -4.48 0.15 -22.89
N GLY A 135 -4.50 1.30 -23.58
CA GLY A 135 -5.43 2.37 -23.27
C GLY A 135 -4.96 3.26 -22.11
N GLY A 136 -5.82 3.43 -21.10
CA GLY A 136 -5.56 4.30 -19.97
C GLY A 136 -6.84 4.81 -19.31
N SER A 137 -6.70 5.58 -18.24
CA SER A 137 -7.80 6.19 -17.50
C SER A 137 -7.67 7.71 -17.50
N HIS A 138 -8.80 8.40 -17.62
CA HIS A 138 -8.86 9.86 -17.50
C HIS A 138 -9.13 10.24 -16.06
N GLY A 139 -8.46 11.27 -15.58
CA GLY A 139 -8.61 11.71 -14.21
C GLY A 139 -7.95 13.06 -13.95
N VAL A 140 -7.72 13.34 -12.67
CA VAL A 140 -7.02 14.53 -12.20
C VAL A 140 -5.86 14.09 -11.32
N LEU A 141 -4.69 14.66 -11.58
CA LEU A 141 -3.55 14.57 -10.68
C LEU A 141 -3.59 15.79 -9.76
N GLU A 142 -3.70 15.56 -8.46
CA GLU A 142 -3.70 16.57 -7.41
C GLU A 142 -2.43 16.40 -6.59
N VAL A 143 -1.63 17.46 -6.47
CA VAL A 143 -0.41 17.45 -5.66
C VAL A 143 -0.61 18.37 -4.47
N GLY A 144 -0.55 17.80 -3.27
CA GLY A 144 -0.56 18.51 -2.00
C GLY A 144 0.83 18.60 -1.38
N GLU A 145 0.88 19.01 -0.12
CA GLU A 145 2.15 19.18 0.59
C GLU A 145 2.84 17.87 0.96
N SER A 146 2.07 16.86 1.35
CA SER A 146 2.56 15.58 1.85
C SER A 146 2.15 14.39 0.98
N ARG A 147 1.23 14.61 0.04
CA ARG A 147 0.61 13.55 -0.77
C ARG A 147 0.40 13.97 -2.21
N VAL A 148 0.48 12.98 -3.10
CA VAL A 148 0.07 13.06 -4.50
C VAL A 148 -1.11 12.12 -4.70
N LEU A 149 -2.15 12.59 -5.37
CA LEU A 149 -3.36 11.84 -5.62
C LEU A 149 -3.64 11.80 -7.11
N TYR A 150 -3.86 10.61 -7.64
CA TYR A 150 -4.52 10.41 -8.92
C TYR A 150 -5.96 9.96 -8.70
N ARG A 151 -6.91 10.82 -9.07
CA ARG A 151 -8.35 10.59 -8.95
C ARG A 151 -8.96 10.26 -10.31
N THR A 152 -9.69 9.16 -10.39
CA THR A 152 -10.42 8.74 -11.58
C THR A 152 -11.64 7.90 -11.20
N ASP A 153 -12.69 7.97 -12.02
CA ASP A 153 -13.88 7.12 -11.90
C ASP A 153 -13.63 5.69 -12.40
N ALA A 154 -12.49 5.44 -13.04
CA ALA A 154 -12.09 4.10 -13.45
C ALA A 154 -11.86 3.21 -12.21
N LYS A 155 -12.60 2.09 -12.13
CA LYS A 155 -12.60 1.19 -10.98
C LYS A 155 -11.20 0.68 -10.65
N GLY A 156 -10.74 0.92 -9.43
CA GLY A 156 -9.44 0.44 -8.92
C GLY A 156 -8.22 1.18 -9.48
N GLU A 157 -8.41 2.23 -10.27
CA GLU A 157 -7.32 2.99 -10.91
C GLU A 157 -6.87 4.22 -10.11
N SER A 158 -7.71 4.71 -9.18
CA SER A 158 -7.32 5.80 -8.28
C SER A 158 -6.15 5.39 -7.39
N ARG A 159 -5.29 6.35 -7.06
CA ARG A 159 -4.10 6.13 -6.22
C ARG A 159 -3.83 7.33 -5.34
N THR A 160 -3.47 7.08 -4.09
CA THR A 160 -2.93 8.05 -3.15
C THR A 160 -1.52 7.63 -2.77
N TRP A 161 -0.56 8.54 -2.89
CA TRP A 161 0.83 8.34 -2.49
C TRP A 161 1.22 9.39 -1.46
N THR A 162 1.86 8.97 -0.38
CA THR A 162 2.73 9.86 0.38
C THR A 162 4.00 10.16 -0.42
N LEU A 163 4.74 11.22 -0.06
CA LEU A 163 6.05 11.46 -0.66
C LEU A 163 7.03 10.30 -0.45
N ALA A 164 6.86 9.51 0.62
CA ALA A 164 7.66 8.31 0.89
C ALA A 164 7.40 7.17 -0.09
N ASP A 165 6.20 7.10 -0.67
CA ASP A 165 5.78 6.05 -1.60
C ASP A 165 6.32 6.29 -3.03
N ILE A 166 6.84 7.49 -3.29
CA ILE A 166 7.37 7.91 -4.58
C ILE A 166 8.89 7.78 -4.56
N GLU A 167 9.45 6.93 -5.41
CA GLU A 167 10.89 6.83 -5.60
C GLU A 167 11.43 7.97 -6.46
N ASN A 168 10.74 8.33 -7.53
CA ASN A 168 11.23 9.34 -8.45
C ASN A 168 10.07 10.01 -9.19
N ILE A 169 10.31 11.22 -9.65
CA ILE A 169 9.51 11.87 -10.68
C ILE A 169 10.41 12.21 -11.86
N SER A 170 9.86 12.13 -13.06
CA SER A 170 10.54 12.58 -14.26
C SER A 170 9.55 13.19 -15.24
N SER A 171 10.06 14.03 -16.14
CA SER A 171 9.28 14.62 -17.22
C SER A 171 10.08 14.51 -18.52
N SER A 172 9.41 14.13 -19.61
CA SER A 172 9.97 14.16 -20.97
C SER A 172 9.50 15.40 -21.76
N GLY A 173 8.95 16.40 -21.08
CA GLY A 173 8.36 17.60 -21.65
C GLY A 173 7.11 18.06 -20.87
N PRO A 174 6.65 19.29 -21.06
CA PRO A 174 5.62 19.92 -20.21
C PRO A 174 4.27 19.19 -20.21
N TYR A 175 4.02 18.29 -21.16
CA TYR A 175 2.78 17.50 -21.22
C TYR A 175 2.94 16.05 -20.74
N GLN A 176 4.07 15.69 -20.14
CA GLN A 176 4.36 14.34 -19.64
C GLN A 176 4.94 14.41 -18.24
N LEU A 177 4.41 13.57 -17.36
CA LEU A 177 4.95 13.34 -16.01
C LEU A 177 4.90 11.85 -15.71
N THR A 178 6.02 11.30 -15.25
CA THR A 178 6.11 9.92 -14.77
C THR A 178 6.38 9.92 -13.27
N LEU A 179 5.57 9.19 -12.52
CA LEU A 179 5.83 8.88 -11.11
C LEU A 179 6.31 7.44 -10.99
N THR A 180 7.53 7.23 -10.51
CA THR A 180 8.03 5.89 -10.15
C THR A 180 7.79 5.68 -8.67
N THR A 181 7.08 4.60 -8.32
CA THR A 181 6.59 4.33 -6.96
C THR A 181 7.11 3.00 -6.43
N PHE A 182 7.03 2.79 -5.11
CA PHE A 182 7.34 1.50 -4.48
C PHE A 182 6.21 0.45 -4.61
N GLU A 183 5.11 0.76 -5.32
CA GLU A 183 4.08 -0.24 -5.67
C GLU A 183 4.72 -1.34 -6.53
N ARG A 184 4.42 -2.62 -6.28
CA ARG A 184 4.98 -3.71 -7.09
C ARG A 184 4.22 -3.84 -8.39
N ALA A 185 4.93 -3.99 -9.50
CA ALA A 185 4.33 -4.31 -10.78
C ALA A 185 4.06 -5.82 -10.87
N GLY A 186 2.80 -6.24 -10.96
CA GLY A 186 2.42 -7.66 -10.94
C GLY A 186 2.95 -8.53 -12.10
N SER A 187 3.56 -7.93 -13.13
CA SER A 187 4.12 -8.62 -14.30
C SER A 187 5.65 -8.63 -14.39
N HIS A 188 6.37 -8.04 -13.42
CA HIS A 188 7.82 -7.90 -13.48
C HIS A 188 8.48 -8.26 -12.14
N TYR A 189 9.69 -8.84 -12.21
CA TYR A 189 10.66 -8.85 -11.12
C TYR A 189 11.07 -7.39 -10.84
N GLY A 190 10.24 -6.67 -10.09
CA GLY A 190 10.40 -5.24 -9.89
C GLY A 190 9.75 -4.81 -8.59
N ASN A 191 10.51 -4.10 -7.76
CA ASN A 191 10.01 -3.49 -6.53
C ASN A 191 9.41 -2.09 -6.81
N ARG A 192 9.14 -1.77 -8.08
CA ARG A 192 8.71 -0.45 -8.56
C ARG A 192 7.63 -0.55 -9.61
N LYS A 193 6.84 0.51 -9.68
CA LYS A 193 5.82 0.71 -10.71
C LYS A 193 5.80 2.15 -11.14
N ASP A 194 5.86 2.34 -12.46
CA ASP A 194 5.72 3.62 -13.11
C ASP A 194 4.26 3.94 -13.41
N PHE A 195 3.87 5.17 -13.11
CA PHE A 195 2.61 5.76 -13.50
C PHE A 195 2.90 6.88 -14.49
N ASN A 196 2.58 6.63 -15.75
CA ASN A 196 2.87 7.54 -16.86
C ASN A 196 1.64 8.40 -17.15
N PHE A 197 1.73 9.71 -16.96
CA PHE A 197 0.64 10.64 -17.17
C PHE A 197 0.87 11.53 -18.38
N GLN A 198 -0.08 11.48 -19.33
CA GLN A 198 -0.24 12.55 -20.32
C GLN A 198 -1.04 13.67 -19.67
N LEU A 199 -0.42 14.84 -19.53
CA LEU A 199 -1.04 16.02 -18.96
C LEU A 199 -1.88 16.72 -20.04
N LYS A 200 -3.07 17.19 -19.69
CA LYS A 200 -3.94 17.95 -20.62
C LYS A 200 -3.62 19.45 -20.63
N GLN A 201 -2.69 19.87 -19.77
CA GLN A 201 -2.18 21.23 -19.62
C GLN A 201 -0.67 21.15 -19.40
N PRO A 202 0.10 22.17 -19.83
CA PRO A 202 1.54 22.18 -19.59
C PRO A 202 1.82 22.26 -18.09
N LEU A 203 2.74 21.42 -17.61
CA LEU A 203 3.33 21.51 -16.29
C LEU A 203 4.35 22.64 -16.30
N GLU A 204 4.03 23.71 -15.59
CA GLU A 204 4.96 24.80 -15.31
C GLU A 204 6.21 24.27 -14.59
N GLU A 205 7.38 24.73 -15.00
CA GLU A 205 8.69 24.30 -14.47
C GLU A 205 8.76 24.47 -12.95
N GLU A 206 8.28 25.60 -12.43
CA GLU A 206 8.23 25.86 -10.99
C GLU A 206 7.42 24.82 -10.21
N ARG A 207 6.32 24.31 -10.79
CA ARG A 207 5.48 23.27 -10.16
C ARG A 207 6.20 21.93 -10.12
N TYR A 208 6.91 21.60 -11.21
CA TYR A 208 7.75 20.41 -11.28
C TYR A 208 8.87 20.48 -10.24
N ASP A 209 9.63 21.58 -10.22
CA ASP A 209 10.76 21.78 -9.31
C ASP A 209 10.33 21.79 -7.85
N THR A 210 9.15 22.34 -7.55
CA THR A 210 8.59 22.30 -6.21
C THR A 210 8.26 20.88 -5.77
N LEU A 211 7.63 20.08 -6.63
CA LEU A 211 7.37 18.66 -6.34
C LEU A 211 8.69 17.88 -6.20
N TRP A 212 9.66 18.13 -7.08
CA TRP A 212 10.97 17.49 -7.06
C TRP A 212 11.71 17.78 -5.74
N ARG A 213 11.79 19.05 -5.33
CA ARG A 213 12.44 19.47 -4.09
C ARG A 213 11.78 18.84 -2.87
N ARG A 214 10.44 18.87 -2.79
CA ARG A 214 9.69 18.25 -1.69
C ARG A 214 9.98 16.76 -1.58
N LEU A 215 10.00 16.05 -2.71
CA LEU A 215 10.33 14.62 -2.75
C LEU A 215 11.75 14.33 -2.23
N HIS A 216 12.73 15.16 -2.58
CA HIS A 216 14.14 14.95 -2.21
C HIS A 216 14.46 15.44 -0.79
N GLN A 217 13.83 16.53 -0.34
CA GLN A 217 13.89 16.98 1.06
C GLN A 217 13.33 15.91 2.00
N HIS A 218 12.20 15.29 1.64
CA HIS A 218 11.64 14.17 2.39
C HIS A 218 12.60 12.97 2.48
N LYS A 219 13.49 12.79 1.49
CA LYS A 219 14.51 11.72 1.47
C LYS A 219 15.79 12.07 2.23
N GLY A 220 15.85 13.22 2.90
CA GLY A 220 17.00 13.63 3.69
C GLY A 220 18.18 14.13 2.85
N ILE A 221 17.98 14.41 1.56
CA ILE A 221 18.99 15.11 0.76
C ILE A 221 18.93 16.57 1.17
N ARG A 222 19.81 16.96 2.11
CA ARG A 222 20.16 18.37 2.30
C ARG A 222 20.87 18.81 1.03
N LEU A 223 20.19 19.59 0.20
CA LEU A 223 20.86 20.35 -0.84
C LEU A 223 21.92 21.20 -0.14
N LEU A 224 23.19 20.98 -0.48
CA LEU A 224 24.26 21.86 -0.05
C LEU A 224 23.97 23.20 -0.74
N GLU A 225 23.44 24.15 0.01
CA GLU A 225 23.46 25.55 -0.41
C GLU A 225 24.92 25.98 -0.41
N THR A 226 25.52 26.05 -1.60
CA THR A 226 26.77 26.78 -1.81
C THR A 226 26.44 28.27 -1.77
N GLU A 227 26.95 28.92 -0.72
CA GLU A 227 27.05 30.39 -0.60
C GLU A 227 27.89 31.02 -1.72
#